data_AF-A0A270BB63-F1
#
_entry.id   AF-A0A270BB63-F1
#
_cell.length_a   1.000
_cell.length_b   1.000
_cell.length_c   1.000
_cell.angle_alpha   90.00
_cell.angle_beta   90.00
_cell.angle_gamma   90.00
#
_symmetry.space_group_name_H-M   'P 1'
#
loop_
_entity.id
_entity.type
_entity.pdbx_description
1 polymer ?
#
loop_
_entity_poly.entity_id
_entity_poly.type
_entity_poly.pdbx_seq_one_letter_code
_entity_poly.pdbx_strand_id
1 'polypeptide(L)'
;MVRASRVDIVTVAGLGLLLMPLLTMWHEIGGHAAACALQGGQVTEIGAFYADCDGLAGLPRRIVALAGVGVNTLLALAAHALWRRARGDVSRLLLWLIWVSEGFVAAGYFLFSGASGVGDLGPGVDGGIGPLAHPGLWRIGEFLFGLCAYIWLVRAAIRGLTAMLGDSPATGPTRRTLAHGYYLVAGVAAVLTGLLNPVGLFITLMSAAASSFGGLAGFISIGFAVPRGTAETGFAVGRSWPLFVAGLIATLAFALILGPSVRFGA
;
A
#
# COMPACT_ATOMS: atom_id res chain seq x y z
N MET A 1 -4.00 -16.34 33.80
CA MET A 1 -3.42 -15.02 33.54
C MET A 1 -3.19 -14.89 32.04
N VAL A 2 -3.93 -14.03 31.35
CA VAL A 2 -3.66 -13.76 29.92
C VAL A 2 -2.35 -12.97 29.85
N ARG A 3 -1.43 -13.37 28.97
CA ARG A 3 -0.17 -12.63 28.77
C ARG A 3 -0.50 -11.26 28.16
N ALA A 4 0.29 -10.25 28.48
CA ALA A 4 0.13 -8.93 27.87
C ALA A 4 0.43 -8.98 26.36
N SER A 5 -0.39 -8.30 25.56
CA SER A 5 -0.18 -8.19 24.11
C SER A 5 1.06 -7.35 23.79
N ARG A 6 2.01 -7.89 23.02
CA ARG A 6 3.30 -7.25 22.74
C ARG A 6 3.78 -7.50 21.30
N VAL A 7 4.38 -6.47 20.70
CA VAL A 7 4.98 -6.57 19.36
C VAL A 7 6.33 -5.87 19.39
N ASP A 8 7.39 -6.55 18.95
CA ASP A 8 8.73 -5.98 18.88
C ASP A 8 8.91 -5.11 17.62
N ILE A 9 9.48 -3.91 17.81
CA ILE A 9 9.66 -2.92 16.75
C ILE A 9 10.60 -3.39 15.63
N VAL A 10 11.58 -4.25 15.92
CA VAL A 10 12.50 -4.78 14.88
C VAL A 10 11.72 -5.62 13.88
N THR A 11 10.76 -6.41 14.35
CA THR A 11 9.88 -7.20 13.48
C THR A 11 8.94 -6.30 12.66
N VAL A 12 8.38 -5.25 13.27
CA VAL A 12 7.53 -4.28 12.56
C VAL A 12 8.32 -3.53 11.50
N ALA A 13 9.54 -3.08 11.82
CA ALA A 13 10.41 -2.41 10.88
C ALA A 13 10.82 -3.35 9.74
N GLY A 14 11.15 -4.60 10.04
CA GLY A 14 11.43 -5.61 9.02
C GLY A 14 10.25 -5.85 8.08
N LEU A 15 9.03 -5.91 8.61
CA LEU A 15 7.81 -6.00 7.81
C LEU A 15 7.58 -4.74 6.97
N GLY A 16 7.85 -3.55 7.50
CA GLY A 16 7.76 -2.29 6.74
C GLY A 16 8.73 -2.28 5.55
N LEU A 17 9.99 -2.63 5.80
CA LEU A 17 11.04 -2.73 4.76
C LEU A 17 10.79 -3.86 3.76
N LEU A 18 10.13 -4.94 4.18
CA LEU A 18 9.83 -6.05 3.28
C LEU A 18 8.58 -5.77 2.44
N LEU A 19 7.50 -5.32 3.07
CA LEU A 19 6.22 -5.14 2.40
C LEU A 19 6.21 -3.93 1.49
N MET A 20 6.85 -2.82 1.85
CA MET A 20 6.90 -1.63 1.00
C MET A 20 7.30 -1.96 -0.45
N PRO A 21 8.49 -2.54 -0.73
CA PRO A 21 8.89 -2.82 -2.10
C PRO A 21 8.03 -3.92 -2.74
N LEU A 22 7.66 -4.97 -1.99
CA LEU A 22 6.91 -6.10 -2.57
C LEU A 22 5.51 -5.69 -3.02
N LEU A 23 4.80 -4.92 -2.20
CA LEU A 23 3.45 -4.45 -2.49
C LEU A 23 3.47 -3.45 -3.65
N THR A 24 4.43 -2.52 -3.67
CA THR A 24 4.63 -1.65 -4.83
C THR A 24 4.93 -2.45 -6.11
N MET A 25 5.70 -3.53 -6.04
CA MET A 25 5.96 -4.38 -7.22
C MET A 25 4.75 -5.17 -7.68
N TRP A 26 3.86 -5.56 -6.79
CA TRP A 26 2.59 -6.12 -7.21
C TRP A 26 1.73 -5.10 -7.95
N HIS A 27 1.75 -3.84 -7.54
CA HIS A 27 1.05 -2.76 -8.24
C HIS A 27 1.65 -2.49 -9.64
N GLU A 28 2.95 -2.17 -9.69
CA GLU A 28 3.62 -1.77 -10.94
C GLU A 28 3.82 -2.94 -11.89
N ILE A 29 4.44 -4.03 -11.42
CA ILE A 29 4.78 -5.18 -12.26
C ILE A 29 3.57 -6.10 -12.40
N GLY A 30 2.97 -6.50 -11.26
CA GLY A 30 1.84 -7.41 -11.25
C GLY A 30 0.55 -6.81 -11.84
N GLY A 31 0.39 -5.49 -11.76
CA GLY A 31 -0.73 -4.76 -12.33
C GLY A 31 -0.38 -4.21 -13.71
N HIS A 32 0.30 -3.07 -13.77
CA HIS A 32 0.50 -2.32 -15.01
C HIS A 32 1.32 -3.09 -16.05
N ALA A 33 2.52 -3.55 -15.71
CA ALA A 33 3.40 -4.21 -16.68
C ALA A 33 2.80 -5.54 -17.18
N ALA A 34 2.23 -6.34 -16.28
CA ALA A 34 1.55 -7.59 -16.64
C ALA A 34 0.33 -7.32 -17.53
N ALA A 35 -0.52 -6.34 -17.18
CA ALA A 35 -1.65 -5.97 -18.03
C ALA A 35 -1.20 -5.45 -19.40
N CYS A 36 -0.13 -4.65 -19.45
CA CYS A 36 0.44 -4.16 -20.70
C CYS A 36 0.81 -5.33 -21.64
N ALA A 37 1.60 -6.27 -21.13
CA ALA A 37 2.02 -7.45 -21.88
C ALA A 37 0.82 -8.32 -22.32
N LEU A 38 -0.17 -8.53 -21.43
CA LEU A 38 -1.37 -9.31 -21.74
C LEU A 38 -2.28 -8.66 -22.79
N GLN A 39 -2.27 -7.33 -22.89
CA GLN A 39 -3.01 -6.58 -23.90
C GLN A 39 -2.24 -6.44 -25.23
N GLY A 40 -1.02 -7.00 -25.32
CA GLY A 40 -0.16 -6.90 -26.51
C GLY A 40 0.66 -5.61 -26.61
N GLY A 41 0.75 -4.84 -25.52
CA GLY A 41 1.61 -3.67 -25.42
C GLY A 41 3.07 -4.02 -25.14
N GLN A 42 3.94 -3.03 -25.25
CA GLN A 42 5.36 -3.16 -24.95
C GLN A 42 5.70 -2.43 -23.66
N VAL A 43 6.21 -3.16 -22.67
CA VAL A 43 6.74 -2.56 -21.44
C VAL A 43 8.12 -2.01 -21.73
N THR A 44 8.28 -0.69 -21.69
CA THR A 44 9.51 0.00 -22.10
C THR A 44 10.39 0.37 -20.93
N GLU A 45 9.81 0.69 -19.78
CA GLU A 45 10.54 1.05 -18.57
C GLU A 45 9.78 0.60 -17.33
N ILE A 46 10.51 0.06 -16.34
CA ILE A 46 9.98 -0.22 -15.01
C ILE A 46 10.83 0.54 -14.00
N GLY A 47 10.21 1.48 -13.31
CA GLY A 47 10.79 2.18 -12.18
C GLY A 47 10.28 1.66 -10.85
N ALA A 48 10.73 2.29 -9.76
CA ALA A 48 10.29 1.95 -8.42
C ALA A 48 8.78 2.21 -8.22
N PHE A 49 8.23 3.26 -8.84
CA PHE A 49 6.85 3.72 -8.62
C PHE A 49 6.12 4.03 -9.93
N TYR A 50 6.53 3.37 -11.02
CA TYR A 50 5.87 3.47 -12.32
C TYR A 50 6.28 2.29 -13.22
N ALA A 51 5.41 1.95 -14.16
CA ALA A 51 5.73 1.09 -15.30
C ALA A 51 5.17 1.70 -16.60
N ASP A 52 6.05 1.95 -17.56
CA ASP A 52 5.69 2.51 -18.84
C ASP A 52 5.29 1.42 -19.84
N CYS A 53 4.29 1.76 -20.66
CA CYS A 53 3.65 0.84 -21.59
C CYS A 53 3.29 1.56 -22.88
N ASP A 54 3.87 1.10 -23.98
CA ASP A 54 3.67 1.61 -25.33
C ASP A 54 2.86 0.64 -26.21
N GLY A 55 2.41 1.13 -27.37
CA GLY A 55 1.74 0.32 -28.39
C GLY A 55 0.26 0.04 -28.13
N LEU A 56 -0.34 0.64 -27.09
CA LEU A 56 -1.75 0.50 -26.76
C LEU A 56 -2.51 1.83 -26.85
N ALA A 57 -3.78 1.76 -27.23
CA ALA A 57 -4.69 2.91 -27.25
C ALA A 57 -6.11 2.49 -26.85
N GLY A 58 -6.95 3.45 -26.45
CA GLY A 58 -8.35 3.20 -26.12
C GLY A 58 -8.52 2.29 -24.90
N LEU A 59 -9.42 1.31 -24.99
CA LEU A 59 -9.79 0.45 -23.87
C LEU A 59 -8.61 -0.37 -23.29
N PRO A 60 -7.74 -1.03 -24.09
CA PRO A 60 -6.55 -1.70 -23.58
C PRO A 60 -5.65 -0.82 -22.71
N ARG A 61 -5.39 0.43 -23.14
CA ARG A 61 -4.59 1.39 -22.36
C ARG A 61 -5.26 1.74 -21.02
N ARG A 62 -6.58 1.90 -21.00
CA ARG A 62 -7.34 2.12 -19.77
C ARG A 62 -7.29 0.92 -18.82
N ILE A 63 -7.34 -0.30 -19.36
CA ILE A 63 -7.21 -1.52 -18.55
C ILE A 63 -5.84 -1.54 -17.86
N VAL A 64 -4.77 -1.19 -18.59
CA VAL A 64 -3.42 -1.07 -18.01
C VAL A 64 -3.43 -0.06 -16.87
N ALA A 65 -3.99 1.14 -17.08
CA ALA A 65 -4.07 2.16 -16.04
C ALA A 65 -4.87 1.70 -14.80
N LEU A 66 -5.94 0.92 -14.97
CA LEU A 66 -6.73 0.39 -13.85
C LEU A 66 -6.06 -0.81 -13.14
N ALA A 67 -5.10 -1.48 -13.79
CA ALA A 67 -4.60 -2.76 -13.35
C ALA A 67 -3.85 -2.68 -12.01
N GLY A 68 -3.03 -1.65 -11.79
CA GLY A 68 -2.34 -1.44 -10.52
C GLY A 68 -3.30 -1.35 -9.34
N VAL A 69 -4.28 -0.45 -9.41
CA VAL A 69 -5.33 -0.29 -8.38
C VAL A 69 -6.17 -1.57 -8.22
N GLY A 70 -6.43 -2.28 -9.33
CA GLY A 70 -7.13 -3.56 -9.34
C GLY A 70 -6.38 -4.64 -8.56
N VAL A 71 -5.06 -4.77 -8.77
CA VAL A 71 -4.22 -5.73 -8.03
C VAL A 71 -4.17 -5.39 -6.56
N ASN A 72 -4.04 -4.12 -6.19
CA ASN A 72 -4.08 -3.70 -4.78
C ASN A 72 -5.40 -4.11 -4.13
N THR A 73 -6.53 -3.86 -4.81
CA THR A 73 -7.85 -4.27 -4.33
C THR A 73 -7.95 -5.79 -4.15
N LEU A 74 -7.44 -6.57 -5.10
CA LEU A 74 -7.44 -8.02 -5.05
C LEU A 74 -6.60 -8.54 -3.86
N LEU A 75 -5.38 -8.02 -3.70
CA LEU A 75 -4.49 -8.37 -2.59
C LEU A 75 -5.10 -8.00 -1.24
N ALA A 76 -5.72 -6.83 -1.14
CA ALA A 76 -6.40 -6.40 0.08
C ALA A 76 -7.53 -7.38 0.48
N LEU A 77 -8.38 -7.76 -0.47
CA LEU A 77 -9.50 -8.68 -0.24
C LEU A 77 -9.01 -10.10 0.08
N ALA A 78 -8.02 -10.60 -0.66
CA ALA A 78 -7.43 -11.90 -0.41
C ALA A 78 -6.77 -11.95 0.97
N ALA A 79 -5.95 -10.95 1.31
CA ALA A 79 -5.30 -10.84 2.60
C ALA A 79 -6.31 -10.74 3.75
N HIS A 80 -7.41 -9.98 3.59
CA HIS A 80 -8.50 -9.95 4.56
C HIS A 80 -9.15 -11.32 4.76
N ALA A 81 -9.48 -12.01 3.66
CA ALA A 81 -10.13 -13.31 3.70
C ALA A 81 -9.23 -14.38 4.36
N LEU A 82 -7.92 -14.33 4.11
CA LEU A 82 -6.93 -15.21 4.72
C LEU A 82 -6.66 -14.82 6.18
N TRP A 83 -6.59 -13.54 6.50
CA TRP A 83 -6.39 -13.03 7.87
C TRP A 83 -7.45 -13.56 8.83
N ARG A 84 -8.73 -13.61 8.40
CA ARG A 84 -9.82 -14.18 9.23
C ARG A 84 -9.61 -15.65 9.59
N ARG A 85 -8.84 -16.39 8.78
CA ARG A 85 -8.56 -17.82 8.96
C ARG A 85 -7.16 -18.10 9.51
N ALA A 86 -6.30 -17.09 9.54
CA ALA A 86 -4.91 -17.24 9.91
C ALA A 86 -4.76 -17.65 11.37
N ARG A 87 -3.95 -18.68 11.59
CA ARG A 87 -3.50 -19.15 12.89
C ARG A 87 -2.10 -18.62 13.16
N GLY A 88 -1.84 -18.19 14.39
CA GLY A 88 -0.54 -17.63 14.81
C GLY A 88 -0.42 -16.12 14.59
N ASP A 89 0.30 -15.48 15.51
CA ASP A 89 0.31 -14.02 15.63
C ASP A 89 1.10 -13.34 14.50
N VAL A 90 2.20 -13.93 14.05
CA VAL A 90 3.01 -13.39 12.94
C VAL A 90 2.23 -13.41 11.63
N SER A 91 1.58 -14.52 11.30
CA SER A 91 0.78 -14.65 10.07
C SER A 91 -0.40 -13.69 10.08
N ARG A 92 -1.06 -13.54 11.24
CA ARG A 92 -2.14 -12.56 11.41
C ARG A 92 -1.64 -11.12 11.28
N LEU A 93 -0.47 -10.80 11.83
CA LEU A 93 0.14 -9.48 11.66
C LEU A 93 0.43 -9.18 10.19
N LEU A 94 1.13 -10.10 9.51
CA LEU A 94 1.52 -9.97 8.11
C LEU A 94 0.29 -9.75 7.21
N LEU A 95 -0.71 -10.62 7.31
CA LEU A 95 -1.92 -10.53 6.49
C LEU A 95 -2.75 -9.28 6.81
N TRP A 96 -2.78 -8.85 8.07
CA TRP A 96 -3.43 -7.59 8.43
C TRP A 96 -2.70 -6.39 7.82
N LEU A 97 -1.37 -6.36 7.86
CA LEU A 97 -0.58 -5.29 7.24
C LEU A 97 -0.78 -5.23 5.72
N ILE A 98 -0.77 -6.37 5.03
CA ILE A 98 -1.04 -6.44 3.58
C ILE A 98 -2.47 -5.93 3.29
N TRP A 99 -3.47 -6.47 4.00
CA TRP A 99 -4.86 -6.04 3.82
C TRP A 99 -5.04 -4.53 3.98
N VAL A 100 -4.52 -3.98 5.08
CA VAL A 100 -4.72 -2.57 5.41
C VAL A 100 -3.90 -1.66 4.48
N SER A 101 -2.65 -2.02 4.17
CA SER A 101 -1.81 -1.23 3.27
C SER A 101 -2.41 -1.17 1.87
N GLU A 102 -2.72 -2.32 1.28
CA GLU A 102 -3.26 -2.39 -0.08
C GLU A 102 -4.65 -1.77 -0.18
N GLY A 103 -5.50 -1.98 0.84
CA GLY A 103 -6.80 -1.32 0.90
C GLY A 103 -6.67 0.20 0.94
N PHE A 104 -5.76 0.71 1.77
CA PHE A 104 -5.51 2.15 1.87
C PHE A 104 -4.91 2.74 0.59
N VAL A 105 -3.96 2.06 -0.04
CA VAL A 105 -3.40 2.50 -1.31
C VAL A 105 -4.51 2.53 -2.37
N ALA A 106 -5.27 1.46 -2.55
CA ALA A 106 -6.37 1.42 -3.52
C ALA A 106 -7.39 2.56 -3.30
N ALA A 107 -7.87 2.75 -2.06
CA ALA A 107 -8.78 3.86 -1.75
C ALA A 107 -8.12 5.24 -1.94
N GLY A 108 -6.82 5.33 -1.64
CA GLY A 108 -6.00 6.52 -1.84
C GLY A 108 -5.89 6.93 -3.30
N TYR A 109 -5.78 5.97 -4.23
CA TYR A 109 -5.75 6.26 -5.67
C TYR A 109 -7.05 6.90 -6.15
N PHE A 110 -8.21 6.42 -5.70
CA PHE A 110 -9.51 7.05 -6.01
C PHE A 110 -9.60 8.48 -5.44
N LEU A 111 -9.18 8.66 -4.18
CA LEU A 111 -9.19 9.96 -3.52
C LEU A 111 -8.26 10.97 -4.23
N PHE A 112 -7.02 10.55 -4.50
CA PHE A 112 -5.99 11.38 -5.11
C PHE A 112 -6.33 11.71 -6.56
N SER A 113 -6.77 10.74 -7.35
CA SER A 113 -7.13 10.97 -8.76
C SER A 113 -8.38 11.81 -8.89
N GLY A 114 -9.39 11.59 -8.06
CA GLY A 114 -10.57 12.47 -8.01
C GLY A 114 -10.20 13.91 -7.66
N ALA A 115 -9.38 14.10 -6.62
CA ALA A 115 -8.96 15.42 -6.14
C ALA A 115 -8.05 16.17 -7.13
N SER A 116 -7.03 15.51 -7.68
CA SER A 116 -6.00 16.14 -8.51
C SER A 116 -6.30 16.08 -10.01
N GLY A 117 -7.03 15.05 -10.47
CA GLY A 117 -7.17 14.72 -11.88
C GLY A 117 -5.93 14.04 -12.48
N VAL A 118 -5.02 13.52 -11.66
CA VAL A 118 -3.77 12.87 -12.06
C VAL A 118 -3.68 11.47 -11.43
N GLY A 119 -2.98 10.56 -12.09
CA GLY A 119 -2.74 9.18 -11.65
C GLY A 119 -3.50 8.16 -12.49
N ASP A 120 -3.46 6.91 -12.05
CA ASP A 120 -4.05 5.73 -12.70
C ASP A 120 -5.54 5.89 -13.04
N LEU A 121 -6.26 6.67 -12.25
CA LEU A 121 -7.68 6.96 -12.40
C LEU A 121 -7.89 8.40 -12.90
N GLY A 122 -6.93 8.97 -13.60
CA GLY A 122 -7.08 10.31 -14.19
C GLY A 122 -8.08 10.33 -15.36
N PRO A 123 -8.70 11.48 -15.67
CA PRO A 123 -9.56 11.64 -16.84
C PRO A 123 -8.77 11.80 -18.17
N GLY A 124 -7.44 11.82 -18.11
CA GLY A 124 -6.56 11.93 -19.28
C GLY A 124 -6.57 10.68 -20.17
N VAL A 125 -5.94 10.78 -21.34
CA VAL A 125 -5.88 9.68 -22.32
C VAL A 125 -5.18 8.43 -21.79
N ASP A 126 -4.31 8.60 -20.79
CA ASP A 126 -3.58 7.53 -20.12
C ASP A 126 -4.25 7.02 -18.84
N GLY A 127 -5.35 7.64 -18.40
CA GLY A 127 -6.02 7.28 -17.16
C GLY A 127 -7.20 6.33 -17.35
N GLY A 128 -7.49 5.55 -16.32
CA GLY A 128 -8.48 4.47 -16.34
C GLY A 128 -9.91 4.91 -16.62
N ILE A 129 -10.27 6.14 -16.22
CA ILE A 129 -11.58 6.75 -16.50
C ILE A 129 -11.58 7.70 -17.69
N GLY A 130 -10.48 7.78 -18.45
CA GLY A 130 -10.26 8.86 -19.41
C GLY A 130 -10.12 8.44 -20.88
N PRO A 131 -10.51 9.29 -21.85
CA PRO A 131 -11.50 10.35 -21.72
C PRO A 131 -12.92 9.76 -21.75
N LEU A 132 -13.68 9.95 -20.66
CA LEU A 132 -15.13 9.76 -20.61
C LEU A 132 -15.84 11.13 -20.69
N ALA A 133 -17.11 11.14 -21.09
CA ALA A 133 -17.92 12.35 -21.07
C ALA A 133 -18.08 12.87 -19.63
N HIS A 134 -18.10 14.19 -19.47
CA HIS A 134 -18.22 14.88 -18.18
C HIS A 134 -17.16 14.47 -17.13
N PRO A 135 -15.85 14.69 -17.40
CA PRO A 135 -14.76 14.25 -16.53
C PRO A 135 -14.88 14.78 -15.09
N GLY A 136 -15.50 15.94 -14.87
CA GLY A 136 -15.75 16.46 -13.53
C GLY A 136 -16.69 15.58 -12.68
N LEU A 137 -17.71 14.96 -13.28
CA LEU A 137 -18.63 14.08 -12.55
C LEU A 137 -17.93 12.79 -12.11
N TRP A 138 -17.11 12.21 -12.99
CA TRP A 138 -16.31 11.03 -12.66
C TRP A 138 -15.33 11.32 -11.53
N ARG A 139 -14.62 12.46 -11.59
CA ARG A 139 -13.70 12.88 -10.52
C ARG A 139 -14.38 13.08 -9.17
N ILE A 140 -15.57 13.68 -9.15
CA ILE A 140 -16.36 13.81 -7.92
C ILE A 140 -16.75 12.42 -7.40
N GLY A 141 -17.22 11.53 -8.28
CA GLY A 141 -17.56 10.16 -7.94
C GLY A 141 -16.38 9.38 -7.33
N GLU A 142 -15.20 9.45 -7.96
CA GLU A 142 -13.98 8.84 -7.47
C GLU A 142 -13.55 9.39 -6.12
N PHE A 143 -13.55 10.72 -5.96
CA PHE A 143 -13.18 11.35 -4.70
C PHE A 143 -14.11 10.89 -3.56
N LEU A 144 -15.42 10.92 -3.79
CA LEU A 144 -16.40 10.49 -2.78
C LEU A 144 -16.30 9.00 -2.48
N PHE A 145 -16.10 8.17 -3.50
CA PHE A 145 -15.87 6.73 -3.33
C PHE A 145 -14.61 6.45 -2.51
N GLY A 146 -13.49 7.05 -2.90
CA GLY A 146 -12.20 6.93 -2.22
C GLY A 146 -12.30 7.39 -0.76
N LEU A 147 -12.92 8.54 -0.50
CA LEU A 147 -13.12 9.06 0.86
C LEU A 147 -13.93 8.10 1.74
N CYS A 148 -15.08 7.63 1.23
CA CYS A 148 -15.93 6.70 1.95
C CYS A 148 -15.22 5.35 2.21
N ALA A 149 -14.55 4.81 1.20
CA ALA A 149 -13.78 3.58 1.30
C ALA A 149 -12.64 3.72 2.32
N TYR A 150 -11.91 4.84 2.30
CA TYR A 150 -10.80 5.10 3.21
C TYR A 150 -11.27 5.19 4.68
N ILE A 151 -12.35 5.94 4.95
CA ILE A 151 -12.94 6.02 6.29
C ILE A 151 -13.41 4.65 6.78
N TRP A 152 -14.06 3.88 5.90
CA TRP A 152 -14.49 2.52 6.22
C TRP A 152 -13.31 1.60 6.53
N LEU A 153 -12.24 1.66 5.73
CA LEU A 153 -11.01 0.88 5.92
C LEU A 153 -10.33 1.23 7.24
N VAL A 154 -10.24 2.51 7.63
CA VAL A 154 -9.67 2.90 8.93
C VAL A 154 -10.45 2.24 10.06
N ARG A 155 -11.79 2.30 10.02
CA ARG A 155 -12.65 1.65 11.02
C ARG A 155 -12.53 0.13 11.00
N ALA A 156 -12.43 -0.49 9.82
CA ALA A 156 -12.25 -1.92 9.67
C ALA A 156 -10.88 -2.38 10.19
N ALA A 157 -9.82 -1.63 9.92
CA ALA A 157 -8.47 -1.88 10.38
C ALA A 157 -8.37 -1.77 11.91
N ILE A 158 -8.98 -0.74 12.52
CA ILE A 158 -9.06 -0.61 13.99
C ILE A 158 -9.77 -1.84 14.59
N ARG A 159 -10.90 -2.27 14.02
CA ARG A 159 -11.61 -3.47 14.48
C ARG A 159 -10.76 -4.73 14.33
N GLY A 160 -10.05 -4.88 13.21
CA GLY A 160 -9.13 -6.00 12.99
C GLY A 160 -7.99 -6.03 14.00
N LEU A 161 -7.41 -4.86 14.29
CA LEU A 161 -6.36 -4.73 15.31
C LEU A 161 -6.89 -5.03 16.71
N THR A 162 -8.11 -4.59 17.03
CA THR A 162 -8.79 -4.95 18.29
C THR A 162 -9.06 -6.45 18.39
N ALA A 163 -9.46 -7.10 17.30
CA ALA A 163 -9.62 -8.55 17.28
C ALA A 163 -8.29 -9.31 17.48
N MET A 164 -7.15 -8.68 17.14
CA MET A 164 -5.83 -9.25 17.41
C MET A 164 -5.35 -8.98 18.83
N LEU A 165 -5.42 -7.73 19.32
CA LEU A 165 -4.77 -7.32 20.57
C LEU A 165 -5.69 -7.33 21.81
N GLY A 166 -7.00 -7.25 21.60
CA GLY A 166 -7.99 -6.92 22.63
C GLY A 166 -8.36 -5.44 22.65
N ASP A 167 -9.32 -5.10 23.51
CA ASP A 167 -9.90 -3.77 23.68
C ASP A 167 -9.56 -3.11 25.04
N SER A 168 -8.57 -3.64 25.76
CA SER A 168 -7.97 -3.01 26.93
C SER A 168 -7.15 -1.76 26.54
N PRO A 169 -7.24 -0.64 27.29
CA PRO A 169 -6.36 0.51 27.15
C PRO A 169 -4.87 0.17 27.25
N ALA A 170 -4.50 -0.90 27.95
CA ALA A 170 -3.12 -1.36 28.06
C ALA A 170 -2.52 -1.82 26.71
N THR A 171 -3.34 -2.07 25.70
CA THR A 171 -2.89 -2.37 24.32
C THR A 171 -2.35 -1.14 23.58
N GLY A 172 -2.55 0.07 24.11
CA GLY A 172 -2.19 1.35 23.46
C GLY A 172 -0.74 1.44 22.96
N PRO A 173 0.29 1.14 23.78
CA PRO A 173 1.68 1.15 23.34
C PRO A 173 1.95 0.18 22.17
N THR A 174 1.37 -1.03 22.22
CA THR A 174 1.50 -2.03 21.16
C THR A 174 0.83 -1.57 19.86
N ARG A 175 -0.33 -0.92 19.94
CA ARG A 175 -1.02 -0.32 18.78
C ARG A 175 -0.17 0.76 18.11
N ARG A 176 0.41 1.67 18.89
CA ARG A 176 1.31 2.73 18.36
C ARG A 176 2.55 2.13 17.73
N THR A 177 3.22 1.20 18.42
CA THR A 177 4.42 0.54 17.89
C THR A 177 4.14 -0.12 16.54
N LEU A 178 3.02 -0.84 16.43
CA LEU A 178 2.63 -1.52 15.20
C LEU A 178 2.26 -0.52 14.11
N ALA A 179 1.31 0.39 14.37
CA ALA A 179 0.75 1.24 13.34
C ALA A 179 1.67 2.41 12.96
N HIS A 180 2.17 3.17 13.95
CA HIS A 180 3.07 4.30 13.69
C HIS A 180 4.46 3.82 13.28
N GLY A 181 4.97 2.73 13.88
CA GLY A 181 6.25 2.14 13.50
C GLY A 181 6.25 1.64 12.07
N TYR A 182 5.21 0.89 11.66
CA TYR A 182 5.07 0.44 10.28
C TYR A 182 4.94 1.61 9.30
N TYR A 183 4.06 2.58 9.60
CA TYR A 183 3.84 3.77 8.79
C TYR A 183 5.14 4.56 8.55
N LEU A 184 5.89 4.82 9.63
CA LEU A 184 7.14 5.56 9.56
C LEU A 184 8.18 4.81 8.72
N VAL A 185 8.37 3.51 8.98
CA VAL A 185 9.40 2.72 8.28
C VAL A 185 9.07 2.57 6.79
N ALA A 186 7.83 2.22 6.45
CA ALA A 186 7.41 2.08 5.06
C ALA A 186 7.51 3.42 4.31
N GLY A 187 7.04 4.51 4.92
CA GLY A 187 7.10 5.85 4.32
C GLY A 187 8.52 6.35 4.11
N VAL A 188 9.40 6.20 5.11
CA VAL A 188 10.82 6.57 4.99
C VAL A 188 11.52 5.72 3.91
N ALA A 189 11.29 4.41 3.89
CA ALA A 189 11.87 3.53 2.88
C ALA A 189 11.45 3.94 1.47
N ALA A 190 10.17 4.27 1.26
CA ALA A 190 9.67 4.71 -0.02
C ALA A 190 10.25 6.06 -0.46
N VAL A 191 10.34 7.03 0.45
CA VAL A 191 10.97 8.33 0.15
C VAL A 191 12.45 8.14 -0.22
N LEU A 192 13.22 7.38 0.57
CA LEU A 192 14.63 7.12 0.29
C LEU A 192 14.83 6.44 -1.07
N THR A 193 13.94 5.50 -1.42
CA THR A 193 13.93 4.88 -2.74
C THR A 193 13.62 5.90 -3.84
N GLY A 194 12.63 6.76 -3.61
CA GLY A 194 12.24 7.82 -4.54
C GLY A 194 13.34 8.86 -4.82
N LEU A 195 14.29 9.06 -3.89
CA LEU A 195 15.45 9.94 -4.11
C LEU A 195 16.38 9.45 -5.22
N LEU A 196 16.33 8.16 -5.57
CA LEU A 196 17.17 7.55 -6.61
C LEU A 196 16.52 7.61 -8.00
N ASN A 197 15.31 8.17 -8.11
CA ASN A 197 14.54 8.14 -9.34
C ASN A 197 14.91 9.27 -10.32
N PRO A 198 15.18 8.93 -11.60
CA PRO A 198 15.63 9.90 -12.60
C PRO A 198 14.52 10.77 -13.19
N VAL A 199 13.24 10.47 -12.99
CA VAL A 199 12.08 11.14 -13.63
C VAL A 199 11.81 12.55 -13.07
N GLY A 200 12.66 13.01 -12.14
CA GLY A 200 12.64 14.34 -11.56
C GLY A 200 12.22 14.28 -10.10
N LEU A 201 13.15 14.68 -9.22
CA LEU A 201 13.02 14.56 -7.77
C LEU A 201 11.68 15.08 -7.23
N PHE A 202 11.14 16.16 -7.81
CA PHE A 202 9.86 16.73 -7.40
C PHE A 202 8.66 15.82 -7.73
N ILE A 203 8.60 15.27 -8.94
CA ILE A 203 7.50 14.39 -9.37
C ILE A 203 7.58 13.08 -8.58
N THR A 204 8.78 12.52 -8.43
CA THR A 204 8.96 11.28 -7.67
C THR A 204 8.67 11.47 -6.19
N LEU A 205 9.14 12.55 -5.56
CA LEU A 205 8.83 12.80 -4.15
C LEU A 205 7.34 13.03 -3.94
N MET A 206 6.66 13.73 -4.86
CA MET A 206 5.22 13.90 -4.78
C MET A 206 4.48 12.57 -4.91
N SER A 207 4.81 11.74 -5.90
CA SER A 207 4.16 10.44 -6.09
C SER A 207 4.51 9.45 -4.97
N ALA A 208 5.77 9.38 -4.55
CA ALA A 208 6.22 8.49 -3.47
C ALA A 208 5.68 8.93 -2.10
N ALA A 209 5.72 10.21 -1.78
CA ALA A 209 5.15 10.71 -0.52
C ALA A 209 3.63 10.64 -0.52
N ALA A 210 2.94 10.96 -1.64
CA ALA A 210 1.50 10.86 -1.72
C ALA A 210 1.02 9.41 -1.63
N SER A 211 1.64 8.47 -2.34
CA SER A 211 1.27 7.04 -2.28
C SER A 211 1.66 6.39 -0.95
N SER A 212 2.80 6.76 -0.36
CA SER A 212 3.31 6.12 0.86
C SER A 212 2.80 6.82 2.12
N PHE A 213 3.18 8.07 2.37
CA PHE A 213 2.74 8.80 3.55
C PHE A 213 1.27 9.21 3.46
N GLY A 214 0.82 9.69 2.29
CA GLY A 214 -0.58 10.04 2.07
C GLY A 214 -1.48 8.81 2.06
N GLY A 215 -1.15 7.82 1.23
CA GLY A 215 -1.89 6.57 1.10
C GLY A 215 -1.99 5.82 2.42
N LEU A 216 -0.91 5.70 3.19
CA LEU A 216 -0.91 4.98 4.47
C LEU A 216 -1.28 5.83 5.69
N ALA A 217 -1.70 7.10 5.53
CA ALA A 217 -1.98 8.02 6.64
C ALA A 217 -3.00 7.48 7.67
N GLY A 218 -3.90 6.58 7.26
CA GLY A 218 -4.85 5.90 8.13
C GLY A 218 -4.20 5.14 9.30
N PHE A 219 -2.94 4.71 9.16
CA PHE A 219 -2.17 4.10 10.25
C PHE A 219 -1.95 5.05 11.43
N ILE A 220 -1.91 6.38 11.20
CA ILE A 220 -1.84 7.37 12.28
C ILE A 220 -3.06 7.23 13.19
N SER A 221 -4.26 7.25 12.59
CA SER A 221 -5.54 7.07 13.28
C SER A 221 -5.64 5.71 13.97
N ILE A 222 -5.15 4.64 13.33
CA ILE A 222 -5.14 3.30 13.94
C ILE A 222 -4.28 3.27 15.21
N GLY A 223 -3.10 3.88 15.19
CA GLY A 223 -2.20 3.90 16.34
C GLY A 223 -2.73 4.71 17.53
N PHE A 224 -3.53 5.74 17.25
CA PHE A 224 -4.19 6.55 18.28
C PHE A 224 -5.57 6.04 18.70
N ALA A 225 -6.11 5.01 18.06
CA ALA A 225 -7.40 4.46 18.45
C ALA A 225 -7.32 3.93 19.89
N VAL A 226 -8.06 4.53 20.81
CA VAL A 226 -8.09 4.16 22.23
C VAL A 226 -9.28 3.25 22.50
N PRO A 227 -9.06 1.95 22.74
CA PRO A 227 -10.12 1.04 23.16
C PRO A 227 -10.61 1.37 24.58
N ARG A 228 -11.85 1.03 24.90
CA ARG A 228 -12.50 1.32 26.21
C ARG A 228 -12.97 0.06 26.95
N GLY A 229 -12.57 -1.12 26.50
CA GLY A 229 -12.93 -2.38 27.14
C GLY A 229 -11.86 -2.82 28.14
N THR A 230 -11.91 -4.11 28.48
CA THR A 230 -11.04 -4.71 29.51
C THR A 230 -10.35 -5.97 29.02
N ALA A 231 -10.60 -6.40 27.78
CA ALA A 231 -10.09 -7.66 27.26
C ALA A 231 -8.69 -7.51 26.66
N GLU A 232 -7.84 -8.50 26.95
CA GLU A 232 -6.59 -8.75 26.24
C GLU A 232 -6.63 -10.16 25.67
N THR A 233 -6.04 -10.34 24.50
CA THR A 233 -5.98 -11.63 23.80
C THR A 233 -4.65 -12.36 24.01
N GLY A 234 -3.61 -11.64 24.43
CA GLY A 234 -2.25 -12.16 24.60
C GLY A 234 -1.45 -12.33 23.31
N PHE A 235 -1.83 -11.58 22.27
CA PHE A 235 -1.13 -11.55 20.99
C PHE A 235 0.31 -11.09 21.15
N ALA A 236 1.26 -11.93 20.74
CA ALA A 236 2.68 -11.72 20.95
C ALA A 236 3.50 -11.99 19.69
N VAL A 237 4.13 -10.94 19.15
CA VAL A 237 5.13 -11.06 18.09
C VAL A 237 6.49 -10.65 18.65
N GLY A 238 7.38 -11.63 18.74
CA GLY A 238 8.76 -11.42 19.20
C GLY A 238 9.64 -10.76 18.15
N ARG A 239 10.88 -10.47 18.55
CA ARG A 239 11.93 -9.95 17.66
C ARG A 239 12.33 -10.99 16.62
N SER A 240 12.43 -10.55 15.36
CA SER A 240 12.91 -11.37 14.25
C SER A 240 13.94 -10.59 13.43
N TRP A 241 15.22 -10.82 13.72
CA TRP A 241 16.31 -10.31 12.90
C TRP A 241 16.31 -10.85 11.47
N PRO A 242 16.01 -12.15 11.21
CA PRO A 242 15.95 -12.65 9.85
C PRO A 242 14.95 -11.87 8.99
N LEU A 243 13.78 -11.52 9.54
CA LEU A 243 12.77 -10.74 8.83
C LEU A 243 13.23 -9.30 8.58
N PHE A 244 13.91 -8.68 9.56
CA PHE A 244 14.50 -7.36 9.39
C PHE A 244 15.57 -7.34 8.29
N VAL A 245 16.50 -8.29 8.31
CA VAL A 245 17.56 -8.41 7.30
C VAL A 245 16.96 -8.68 5.92
N ALA A 246 15.98 -9.58 5.83
CA ALA A 246 15.29 -9.85 4.56
C ALA A 246 14.59 -8.59 4.01
N GLY A 247 13.88 -7.85 4.87
CA GLY A 247 13.25 -6.59 4.48
C GLY A 247 14.26 -5.53 4.03
N LEU A 248 15.38 -5.40 4.75
CA LEU A 248 16.45 -4.49 4.38
C LEU A 248 17.05 -4.83 3.02
N ILE A 249 17.37 -6.11 2.78
CA ILE A 249 17.88 -6.57 1.47
C ILE A 249 16.85 -6.29 0.36
N ALA A 250 15.57 -6.59 0.60
CA ALA A 250 14.52 -6.34 -0.38
C ALA A 250 14.38 -4.84 -0.70
N THR A 251 14.36 -3.97 0.30
CA THR A 251 14.32 -2.50 0.11
C THR A 251 15.56 -2.01 -0.63
N LEU A 252 16.76 -2.48 -0.26
CA LEU A 252 18.00 -2.06 -0.93
C LEU A 252 18.04 -2.52 -2.38
N ALA A 253 17.67 -3.77 -2.67
CA ALA A 253 17.59 -4.26 -4.05
C ALA A 253 16.57 -3.45 -4.86
N PHE A 254 15.40 -3.20 -4.29
CA PHE A 254 14.36 -2.37 -4.89
C PHE A 254 14.86 -0.95 -5.20
N ALA A 255 15.48 -0.30 -4.22
CA ALA A 255 15.99 1.06 -4.35
C ALA A 255 17.13 1.15 -5.37
N LEU A 256 18.09 0.23 -5.33
CA LEU A 256 19.30 0.30 -6.18
C LEU A 256 19.05 -0.18 -7.61
N ILE A 257 18.11 -1.10 -7.83
CA ILE A 257 17.80 -1.65 -9.16
C ILE A 257 16.68 -0.85 -9.83
N LEU A 258 15.56 -0.66 -9.13
CA LEU A 258 14.37 -0.03 -9.71
C LEU A 258 14.26 1.46 -9.40
N GLY A 259 14.97 1.98 -8.40
CA GLY A 259 15.09 3.42 -8.19
C GLY A 259 15.57 4.13 -9.46
N PRO A 260 16.72 3.74 -10.06
CA PRO A 260 17.21 4.29 -11.32
C PRO A 260 16.40 3.91 -12.57
N SER A 261 15.40 3.05 -12.42
CA SER A 261 14.64 2.38 -13.47
C SER A 261 15.41 1.38 -14.31
N VAL A 262 14.69 0.39 -14.84
CA VAL A 262 15.16 -0.60 -15.79
C VAL A 262 14.45 -0.37 -17.12
N ARG A 263 15.23 -0.12 -18.17
CA ARG A 263 14.72 0.08 -19.52
C ARG A 263 14.86 -1.19 -20.34
N PHE A 264 13.82 -1.52 -21.07
CA PHE A 264 13.81 -2.60 -22.03
C PHE A 264 14.00 -2.00 -23.42
N GLY A 265 15.07 -2.43 -24.13
CA GLY A 265 15.33 -1.97 -25.48
C GLY A 265 14.20 -2.34 -26.43
N ALA A 266 13.86 -1.42 -27.34
CA ALA A 266 12.94 -1.66 -28.44
C ALA A 266 13.50 -2.69 -29.44
#